data_AF-A0A842KNV4-F1
#
_entry.id   AF-A0A842KNV4-F1
#
_cell.length_a   1.000
_cell.length_b   1.000
_cell.length_c   1.000
_cell.angle_alpha   90.00
_cell.angle_beta   90.00
_cell.angle_gamma   90.00
#
_symmetry.space_group_name_H-M   'P 1'
#
loop_
_entity.id
_entity.type
_entity.pdbx_description
1 polymer ?
#
loop_
_entity_poly.entity_id
_entity_poly.type
_entity_poly.pdbx_seq_one_letter_code
_entity_poly.pdbx_strand_id
1 'polypeptide(L)'
;MSLKRYLLIIIRRKKMDVSSNVENVYQSLTFENALEKLESLVEKLEKGNLTLDESLEVFEEGMKLARVCSNKLSKAESRIEQLIVENGEIRTKPFTEGQFNDGKF
;
A
#
# COMPACT_ATOMS: atom_id res chain seq x y z
N MET A 1 -28.04 28.43 -11.69
CA MET A 1 -26.73 27.75 -11.59
C MET A 1 -26.01 28.28 -10.36
N SER A 2 -26.13 27.60 -9.21
CA SER A 2 -25.72 28.16 -7.92
C SER A 2 -24.19 28.27 -7.83
N LEU A 3 -23.70 29.41 -7.34
CA LEU A 3 -22.30 29.68 -6.99
C LEU A 3 -21.67 28.55 -6.15
N LYS A 4 -22.49 27.81 -5.39
CA LYS A 4 -22.08 26.58 -4.68
C LYS A 4 -21.45 25.53 -5.59
N ARG A 5 -21.94 25.37 -6.84
CA ARG A 5 -21.39 24.43 -7.84
C ARG A 5 -20.03 24.91 -8.37
N TYR A 6 -19.88 26.23 -8.54
CA TYR A 6 -18.61 26.84 -8.97
C TYR A 6 -17.53 26.75 -7.88
N LEU A 7 -17.92 26.99 -6.61
CA LEU A 7 -17.04 26.80 -5.45
C LEU A 7 -16.66 25.33 -5.26
N LEU A 8 -17.59 24.38 -5.44
CA LEU A 8 -17.28 22.95 -5.42
C LEU A 8 -16.31 22.54 -6.54
N ILE A 9 -16.45 23.11 -7.73
CA ILE A 9 -15.50 22.88 -8.84
C ILE A 9 -14.12 23.46 -8.48
N ILE A 10 -14.03 24.68 -7.96
CA ILE A 10 -12.73 25.29 -7.58
C ILE A 10 -12.06 24.52 -6.44
N ILE A 11 -12.80 24.15 -5.40
CA ILE A 11 -12.28 23.36 -4.27
C ILE A 11 -11.84 21.97 -4.74
N ARG A 12 -12.61 21.33 -5.64
CA ARG A 12 -12.28 20.02 -6.21
C ARG A 12 -11.12 20.09 -7.21
N ARG A 13 -10.94 21.21 -7.93
CA ARG A 13 -9.85 21.45 -8.89
C ARG A 13 -8.53 21.81 -8.20
N LYS A 14 -8.57 22.59 -7.11
CA LYS A 14 -7.38 22.94 -6.31
C LYS A 14 -6.81 21.74 -5.53
N LYS A 15 -7.64 20.74 -5.24
CA LYS A 15 -7.22 19.45 -4.65
C LYS A 15 -6.60 18.47 -5.67
N MET A 16 -6.51 18.84 -6.95
CA MET A 16 -6.18 17.93 -8.06
C MET A 16 -4.91 18.30 -8.85
N ASP A 17 -4.04 19.22 -8.38
CA ASP A 17 -2.90 19.66 -9.19
C ASP A 17 -1.54 19.81 -8.46
N VAL A 18 -1.43 19.45 -7.17
CA VAL A 18 -0.15 19.62 -6.43
C VAL A 18 0.43 18.29 -5.91
N SER A 19 -0.31 17.18 -5.98
CA SER A 19 0.15 15.87 -5.47
C SER A 19 0.68 14.91 -6.55
N SER A 20 0.50 15.24 -7.83
CA SER A 20 0.60 14.27 -8.93
C SER A 20 2.01 13.97 -9.45
N ASN A 21 3.05 14.74 -9.07
CA ASN A 21 4.40 14.53 -9.60
C ASN A 21 5.31 13.66 -8.70
N VAL A 22 5.03 13.60 -7.38
CA VAL A 22 5.85 12.82 -6.42
C VAL A 22 5.37 11.37 -6.30
N GLU A 23 4.05 11.12 -6.44
CA GLU A 23 3.49 9.75 -6.38
C GLU A 23 3.92 8.86 -7.56
N ASN A 24 4.24 9.45 -8.72
CA ASN A 24 4.54 8.71 -9.94
C ASN A 24 5.88 7.95 -9.87
N VAL A 25 6.87 8.50 -9.16
CA VAL A 25 8.22 7.89 -9.04
C VAL A 25 8.17 6.60 -8.21
N TYR A 26 7.36 6.55 -7.16
CA TYR A 26 7.26 5.36 -6.30
C TYR A 26 6.52 4.22 -7.00
N GLN A 27 5.56 4.53 -7.88
CA GLN A 27 4.81 3.50 -8.63
C GLN A 27 5.65 2.82 -9.72
N SER A 28 6.68 3.49 -10.23
CA SER A 28 7.57 2.96 -11.30
C SER A 28 8.70 2.08 -10.78
N LEU A 29 8.98 2.07 -9.47
CA LEU A 29 9.99 1.19 -8.86
C LEU A 29 9.64 -0.29 -9.09
N THR A 30 10.63 -1.17 -9.12
CA THR A 30 10.42 -2.62 -9.00
C THR A 30 10.06 -2.98 -7.55
N PHE A 31 9.65 -4.22 -7.30
CA PHE A 31 9.35 -4.66 -5.93
C PHE A 31 10.62 -4.64 -5.08
N GLU A 32 11.70 -5.17 -5.63
CA GLU A 32 13.02 -5.32 -5.01
C GLU A 32 13.60 -3.95 -4.64
N ASN A 33 13.55 -2.99 -5.57
CA ASN A 33 14.05 -1.64 -5.32
C ASN A 33 13.20 -0.89 -4.29
N ALA A 34 11.90 -1.14 -4.24
CA ALA A 34 11.02 -0.53 -3.24
C ALA A 34 11.28 -1.11 -1.85
N LEU A 35 11.52 -2.43 -1.77
CA LEU A 35 11.86 -3.13 -0.54
C LEU A 35 13.22 -2.68 0.02
N GLU A 36 14.26 -2.64 -0.81
CA GLU A 36 15.61 -2.20 -0.42
C GLU A 36 15.59 -0.77 0.14
N LYS A 37 14.85 0.14 -0.51
CA LYS A 37 14.67 1.50 0.00
C LYS A 37 13.95 1.53 1.34
N LEU A 38 12.90 0.71 1.51
CA LEU A 38 12.16 0.62 2.76
C LEU A 38 13.05 0.12 3.90
N GLU A 39 13.84 -0.92 3.66
CA GLU A 39 14.82 -1.46 4.61
C GLU A 39 15.83 -0.39 5.03
N SER A 40 16.35 0.39 4.08
CA SER A 40 17.26 1.50 4.39
C SER A 40 16.62 2.59 5.26
N LEU A 41 15.33 2.89 5.06
CA LEU A 41 14.61 3.86 5.90
C LEU A 41 14.38 3.32 7.31
N VAL A 42 14.02 2.03 7.44
CA VAL A 42 13.89 1.37 8.74
C VAL A 42 15.22 1.40 9.49
N GLU A 43 16.32 1.06 8.83
CA GLU A 43 17.66 1.10 9.42
C GLU A 43 18.02 2.52 9.92
N LYS A 44 17.61 3.57 9.20
CA LYS A 44 17.81 4.96 9.64
C LYS A 44 16.98 5.30 10.88
N LEU A 45 15.74 4.84 10.96
CA LEU A 45 14.89 5.02 12.15
C LEU A 45 15.48 4.29 13.37
N GLU A 46 15.96 3.07 13.17
CA GLU A 46 16.55 2.25 14.24
C GLU A 46 17.87 2.81 14.78
N LYS A 47 18.65 3.49 13.93
CA LYS A 47 19.89 4.17 14.35
C LYS A 47 19.65 5.31 15.34
N GLY A 48 18.45 5.88 15.39
CA GLY A 48 18.04 6.85 16.43
C GLY A 48 18.74 8.21 16.39
N ASN A 49 19.49 8.52 15.33
CA ASN A 49 20.23 9.78 15.16
C ASN A 49 19.44 10.85 14.37
N LEU A 50 18.12 10.71 14.28
CA LEU A 50 17.23 11.62 13.56
C LEU A 50 16.56 12.58 14.53
N THR A 51 16.38 13.82 14.10
CA THR A 51 15.46 14.75 14.75
C THR A 51 14.01 14.28 14.60
N LEU A 52 13.08 14.88 15.35
CA LEU A 52 11.66 14.53 15.26
C LEU A 52 11.11 14.76 13.84
N ASP A 53 11.45 15.89 13.22
CA ASP A 53 10.98 16.24 11.88
C ASP A 53 11.53 15.26 10.83
N GLU A 54 12.83 14.93 10.88
CA GLU A 54 13.43 13.92 10.00
C GLU A 54 12.83 12.52 10.22
N SER A 55 12.52 12.16 11.47
CA SER A 55 11.87 10.88 11.77
C SER A 55 10.48 10.79 11.16
N LEU A 56 9.72 11.91 11.16
CA LEU A 56 8.41 11.99 10.53
C LEU A 56 8.51 11.89 9.01
N GLU A 57 9.49 12.56 8.39
CA GLU A 57 9.72 12.47 6.94
C GLU A 57 10.08 11.04 6.51
N VAL A 58 11.01 10.40 7.21
CA VAL A 58 11.42 9.01 6.95
C VAL A 58 10.25 8.05 7.13
N PHE A 59 9.41 8.26 8.15
CA PHE A 59 8.21 7.47 8.38
C PHE A 59 7.19 7.63 7.24
N GLU A 60 6.91 8.86 6.80
CA GLU A 60 6.00 9.11 5.68
C GLU A 60 6.48 8.46 4.38
N GLU A 61 7.77 8.51 4.10
CA GLU A 61 8.37 7.85 2.95
C GLU A 61 8.28 6.32 3.06
N GLY A 62 8.59 5.76 4.23
CA GLY A 62 8.45 4.34 4.51
C GLY A 62 7.02 3.84 4.29
N MET A 63 6.02 4.60 4.73
CA MET A 63 4.61 4.28 4.50
C MET A 63 4.23 4.27 3.02
N LYS A 64 4.81 5.17 2.20
CA LYS A 64 4.59 5.18 0.74
C LYS A 64 5.20 3.93 0.09
N LEU A 65 6.43 3.58 0.44
CA LEU A 65 7.12 2.40 -0.08
C LEU A 65 6.40 1.10 0.33
N ALA A 66 5.98 0.98 1.59
CA ALA A 66 5.20 -0.17 2.07
C ALA A 66 3.91 -0.37 1.25
N ARG A 67 3.20 0.71 0.94
CA ARG A 67 2.01 0.66 0.04
C ARG A 67 2.37 0.20 -1.36
N VAL A 68 3.51 0.63 -1.92
CA VAL A 68 3.97 0.17 -3.23
C VAL A 68 4.27 -1.32 -3.22
N CYS A 69 5.00 -1.81 -2.21
CA CYS A 69 5.29 -3.23 -2.04
C CYS A 69 4.02 -4.07 -1.94
N SER A 70 3.08 -3.67 -1.07
CA SER A 70 1.78 -4.33 -0.92
C SER A 70 1.01 -4.38 -2.24
N ASN A 71 0.89 -3.26 -2.95
CA ASN A 71 0.19 -3.20 -4.23
C ASN A 71 0.83 -4.12 -5.30
N LYS A 72 2.15 -4.27 -5.29
CA LYS A 72 2.85 -5.17 -6.23
C LYS A 72 2.60 -6.63 -5.89
N LEU A 73 2.64 -6.99 -4.60
CA LEU A 73 2.32 -8.34 -4.15
C LEU A 73 0.88 -8.71 -4.48
N SER A 74 -0.10 -7.85 -4.18
CA SER A 74 -1.50 -8.12 -4.52
C SER A 74 -1.74 -8.28 -6.03
N LYS A 75 -1.00 -7.54 -6.88
CA LYS A 75 -1.05 -7.73 -8.34
C LYS A 75 -0.46 -9.08 -8.75
N ALA A 76 0.61 -9.53 -8.11
CA ALA A 76 1.21 -10.82 -8.38
C ALA A 76 0.29 -11.97 -7.94
N GLU A 77 -0.30 -11.87 -6.75
CA GLU A 77 -1.31 -12.81 -6.22
C GLU A 77 -2.50 -12.94 -7.18
N SER A 78 -3.11 -11.82 -7.58
CA SER A 78 -4.24 -11.82 -8.51
C SER A 78 -3.89 -12.49 -9.84
N ARG A 79 -2.68 -12.26 -10.36
CA ARG A 79 -2.22 -12.91 -11.60
C ARG A 79 -2.08 -14.42 -11.44
N ILE A 80 -1.59 -14.90 -10.29
CA ILE A 80 -1.50 -16.33 -9.99
C ILE A 80 -2.90 -16.94 -9.90
N GLU A 81 -3.83 -16.30 -9.21
CA GLU A 81 -5.22 -16.75 -9.11
C GLU A 81 -5.88 -16.88 -10.49
N GLN A 82 -5.68 -15.89 -11.37
CA GLN A 82 -6.20 -15.94 -12.73
C GLN A 82 -5.63 -17.12 -13.54
N LEU A 83 -4.34 -17.41 -13.43
CA LEU A 83 -3.71 -18.56 -14.11
C LEU A 83 -4.24 -19.91 -13.58
N ILE A 84 -4.51 -20.02 -12.29
CA ILE A 84 -5.11 -21.23 -11.68
C ILE A 84 -6.54 -21.44 -12.20
N VAL A 85 -7.32 -20.35 -12.31
CA VAL A 85 -8.68 -20.38 -12.87
C VAL A 85 -8.67 -20.84 -14.33
N GLU A 86 -7.72 -20.37 -15.14
CA GLU A 86 -7.58 -20.73 -16.56
C GLU A 86 -7.15 -22.20 -16.76
N ASN A 87 -6.32 -22.75 -15.88
CA ASN A 87 -5.84 -24.14 -15.96
C ASN A 87 -6.82 -25.19 -15.39
N GLY A 88 -8.03 -24.78 -14.98
CA GLY A 88 -9.18 -25.69 -14.85
C GLY A 88 -9.29 -26.55 -13.58
N GLU A 89 -8.44 -26.36 -12.56
CA GLU A 89 -8.66 -26.96 -11.23
C GLU A 89 -8.48 -25.94 -10.10
N ILE A 90 -9.57 -25.25 -9.75
CA ILE A 90 -9.64 -24.47 -8.51
C ILE A 90 -10.11 -25.39 -7.38
N ARG A 91 -9.23 -25.70 -6.43
CA ARG A 91 -9.61 -26.25 -5.12
C ARG A 91 -9.17 -25.30 -4.03
N THR A 92 -10.04 -24.35 -3.68
CA THR A 92 -9.92 -23.63 -2.41
C THR A 92 -10.79 -24.37 -1.38
N LYS A 93 -10.16 -24.92 -0.34
CA LYS A 93 -10.90 -25.35 0.84
C LYS A 93 -11.27 -24.10 1.64
N PRO A 94 -12.53 -23.92 2.04
CA PRO A 94 -12.89 -22.84 2.96
C PRO A 94 -12.11 -23.03 4.25
N PHE A 95 -11.43 -21.98 4.71
CA PHE A 95 -10.88 -21.94 6.05
C PHE A 95 -12.06 -21.93 7.01
N THR A 96 -12.33 -23.09 7.62
CA THR A 96 -13.32 -23.22 8.69
C THR A 96 -12.60 -22.88 9.98
N GLU A 97 -12.67 -21.61 10.36
CA GLU A 97 -12.33 -21.15 11.70
C GLU A 97 -13.41 -21.66 12.67
N GLY A 98 -13.03 -22.51 13.63
CA GLY A 98 -13.84 -22.77 14.82
C GLY A 98 -14.50 -24.14 14.92
N GLN A 99 -13.74 -25.16 15.32
CA GLN A 99 -14.21 -26.15 16.30
C GLN A 99 -13.15 -26.26 17.42
N PHE A 100 -12.93 -25.16 18.14
CA PHE A 100 -12.40 -25.26 19.50
C PHE A 100 -13.56 -25.73 20.38
N ASN A 101 -13.52 -27.01 20.73
CA ASN A 101 -14.51 -27.65 21.57
C ASN A 101 -14.24 -27.23 23.02
N ASP A 102 -14.75 -26.07 23.43
CA ASP A 102 -14.70 -25.56 24.81
C ASP A 102 -15.71 -26.29 25.71
N GLY A 103 -15.70 -27.62 25.66
CA GLY A 103 -16.71 -28.48 26.26
C GLY A 103 -16.10 -29.68 26.94
N LYS A 104 -15.28 -29.46 27.98
CA LYS A 104 -15.02 -30.49 28.98
C LYS A 104 -15.16 -29.92 30.39
N PHE A 105 -16.26 -30.37 31.02
CA PHE A 105 -16.59 -30.32 32.44
C PHE A 105 -15.44 -30.83 33.32
#